data_AF-A0A9W3SN45-F1
#
_entry.id   AF-A0A9W3SN45-F1
#
_cell.length_a   1.000
_cell.length_b   1.000
_cell.length_c   1.000
_cell.angle_alpha   90.00
_cell.angle_beta   90.00
_cell.angle_gamma   90.00
#
_symmetry.space_group_name_H-M   'P 1'
#
loop_
_entity.id
_entity.type
_entity.pdbx_description
1 polymer ?
#
loop_
_entity_poly.entity_id
_entity_poly.type
_entity_poly.pdbx_seq_one_letter_code
_entity_poly.pdbx_strand_id
1 'polypeptide(L)'
;MKNISSHEAGNNVEAISGITHTSDNVEVTVTYAPLGKMIPVDPSGKPIPDAPTPQFPNNPSDPSKGNPGNKPEVPGWTPVDPSKTVNPDPSDPGKNVPVPYAQVVAGTVTYIDDTTGKTLSTYDIPKGQLVARSTTQLRKLLITMKNKLCISKQQLSNGCGLQGKW
;
A
#
# COMPACT_ATOMS: atom_id res chain seq x y z
N MET A 1 19.60 7.08 -17.41
CA MET A 1 18.98 7.38 -18.72
C MET A 1 19.63 8.64 -19.25
N LYS A 2 20.16 8.62 -20.49
CA LYS A 2 20.64 9.85 -21.16
C LYS A 2 19.41 10.51 -21.78
N ASN A 3 19.02 11.61 -21.18
CA ASN A 3 18.04 12.54 -21.71
C ASN A 3 18.87 13.67 -22.31
N ILE A 4 18.59 14.13 -23.54
CA ILE A 4 18.57 15.53 -24.01
C ILE A 4 18.59 15.57 -25.54
N SER A 5 18.13 16.70 -26.08
CA SER A 5 18.06 17.11 -27.48
C SER A 5 19.36 16.89 -28.26
N SER A 6 19.29 17.06 -29.59
CA SER A 6 20.46 17.02 -30.49
C SER A 6 21.55 18.08 -30.22
N HIS A 7 21.37 18.91 -29.18
CA HIS A 7 22.29 19.95 -28.72
C HIS A 7 22.59 19.76 -27.22
N GLU A 8 22.83 18.53 -26.75
CA GLU A 8 23.10 18.24 -25.33
C GLU A 8 24.52 18.63 -24.90
N ALA A 9 24.65 19.49 -23.87
CA ALA A 9 25.88 19.69 -23.09
C ALA A 9 25.62 19.42 -21.60
N GLY A 10 25.41 18.16 -21.21
CA GLY A 10 25.06 17.82 -19.83
C GLY A 10 23.77 18.54 -19.42
N ASN A 11 23.74 19.32 -18.34
CA ASN A 11 22.54 20.07 -17.95
C ASN A 11 22.26 21.34 -18.79
N ASN A 12 23.10 21.65 -19.78
CA ASN A 12 22.98 22.84 -20.64
C ASN A 12 22.62 22.47 -22.08
N VAL A 13 22.14 23.48 -22.81
CA VAL A 13 22.07 23.43 -24.28
C VAL A 13 23.47 23.75 -24.83
N GLU A 14 23.97 22.95 -25.76
CA GLU A 14 25.21 23.22 -26.50
C GLU A 14 25.14 24.57 -27.21
N ALA A 15 26.31 25.20 -27.35
CA ALA A 15 26.42 26.43 -28.11
C ALA A 15 26.00 26.19 -29.56
N ILE A 16 24.96 26.90 -30.00
CA ILE A 16 24.51 26.87 -31.39
C ILE A 16 25.49 27.74 -32.19
N SER A 17 26.23 27.10 -33.09
CA SER A 17 27.27 27.74 -33.91
C SER A 17 26.81 27.93 -35.36
N GLY A 18 27.45 28.85 -36.09
CA GLY A 18 27.13 29.10 -37.51
C GLY A 18 25.95 30.03 -37.78
N ILE A 19 25.49 30.79 -36.77
CA ILE A 19 24.49 31.84 -36.96
C ILE A 19 25.12 33.04 -37.69
N THR A 20 24.44 33.53 -38.72
CA THR A 20 24.86 34.65 -39.57
C THR A 20 23.74 35.69 -39.67
N HIS A 21 24.02 36.86 -40.26
CA HIS A 21 23.02 37.90 -40.47
C HIS A 21 21.86 37.49 -41.42
N THR A 22 22.01 36.37 -42.14
CA THR A 22 20.98 35.79 -43.01
C THR A 22 20.29 34.57 -42.40
N SER A 23 20.57 34.22 -41.14
CA SER A 23 19.94 33.09 -40.47
C SER A 23 18.50 33.42 -40.06
N ASP A 24 17.60 32.46 -40.26
CA ASP A 24 16.24 32.51 -39.73
C ASP A 24 16.20 32.22 -38.21
N ASN A 25 15.00 32.20 -37.62
CA ASN A 25 14.78 31.91 -36.20
C ASN A 25 15.39 30.56 -35.80
N VAL A 26 16.02 30.54 -34.62
CA VAL A 26 16.56 29.32 -34.00
C VAL A 26 15.64 28.87 -32.88
N GLU A 27 15.14 27.65 -32.96
CA GLU A 27 14.30 27.03 -31.95
C GLU A 27 15.04 25.89 -31.23
N VAL A 28 14.96 25.89 -29.89
CA VAL A 28 15.51 24.82 -29.06
C VAL A 28 14.37 24.14 -28.33
N THR A 29 14.22 22.83 -28.55
CA THR A 29 13.24 22.00 -27.85
C THR A 29 13.94 21.19 -26.75
N VAL A 30 13.44 21.30 -25.52
CA VAL A 30 13.88 20.48 -24.39
C VAL A 30 12.78 19.47 -24.07
N THR A 31 13.10 18.18 -24.08
CA THR A 31 12.17 17.10 -23.74
C THR A 31 12.58 16.47 -22.42
N TYR A 32 11.65 16.38 -21.46
CA TYR A 32 11.88 15.76 -20.16
C TYR A 32 11.38 14.32 -20.14
N ALA A 33 12.13 13.43 -19.50
CA ALA A 33 11.67 12.07 -19.24
C ALA A 33 10.62 12.05 -18.12
N PRO A 34 9.64 11.13 -18.15
CA PRO A 34 8.68 10.98 -17.07
C PRO A 34 9.38 10.49 -15.79
N LEU A 35 8.90 10.98 -14.65
CA LEU A 35 9.33 10.49 -13.34
C LEU A 35 8.74 9.10 -13.07
N GLY A 36 9.33 8.40 -12.11
CA GLY A 36 8.84 7.13 -11.60
C GLY A 36 7.46 7.24 -10.97
N LYS A 37 6.82 6.08 -10.83
CA LYS A 37 5.52 5.92 -10.21
C LYS A 37 5.64 5.23 -8.85
N MET A 38 4.70 5.57 -7.96
CA MET A 38 4.46 4.82 -6.73
C MET A 38 3.61 3.60 -7.06
N ILE A 39 4.14 2.40 -6.82
CA ILE A 39 3.47 1.14 -7.14
C ILE A 39 3.01 0.47 -5.85
N PRO A 40 1.70 0.46 -5.53
CA PRO A 40 1.18 -0.31 -4.41
C PRO A 40 1.49 -1.80 -4.58
N VAL A 41 2.14 -2.40 -3.58
CA VAL A 41 2.45 -3.83 -3.56
C VAL A 41 1.87 -4.50 -2.33
N ASP A 42 1.51 -5.77 -2.48
CA ASP A 42 1.06 -6.64 -1.41
C ASP A 42 2.22 -7.06 -0.48
N PRO A 43 1.95 -7.80 0.62
CA PRO A 43 3.00 -8.28 1.52
C PRO A 43 4.03 -9.22 0.89
N SER A 44 3.73 -9.79 -0.27
CA SER A 44 4.67 -10.61 -1.06
C SER A 44 5.52 -9.79 -2.04
N GLY A 45 5.23 -8.49 -2.17
CA GLY A 45 5.91 -7.57 -3.08
C GLY A 45 5.31 -7.55 -4.48
N LYS A 46 4.16 -8.19 -4.73
CA LYS A 46 3.49 -8.15 -6.03
C LYS A 46 2.59 -6.91 -6.13
N PRO A 47 2.52 -6.25 -7.30
CA PRO A 47 1.60 -5.13 -7.50
C PRO A 47 0.15 -5.51 -7.20
N ILE A 48 -0.56 -4.64 -6.49
CA ILE A 48 -1.99 -4.83 -6.22
C ILE A 48 -2.75 -4.52 -7.52
N PRO A 49 -3.58 -5.45 -8.04
CA PRO A 49 -4.38 -5.22 -9.24
C PRO A 49 -5.27 -3.98 -9.12
N ASP A 50 -5.42 -3.24 -10.22
CA ASP A 50 -6.28 -2.05 -10.34
C ASP A 50 -5.99 -0.91 -9.35
N ALA A 51 -4.91 -1.00 -8.57
CA ALA A 51 -4.50 0.05 -7.66
C ALA A 51 -3.96 1.26 -8.45
N PRO A 52 -4.31 2.50 -8.06
CA PRO A 52 -3.72 3.69 -8.67
C PRO A 52 -2.20 3.70 -8.54
N THR A 53 -1.52 4.07 -9.62
CA THR A 53 -0.05 4.18 -9.68
C THR A 53 0.38 5.62 -10.01
N PRO A 54 0.16 6.57 -9.08
CA PRO A 54 0.48 7.97 -9.34
C PRO A 54 1.97 8.16 -9.59
N GLN A 55 2.29 9.06 -10.53
CA GLN A 55 3.65 9.54 -10.77
C GLN A 55 4.10 10.45 -9.61
N PHE A 56 5.40 10.48 -9.34
CA PHE A 56 5.96 11.48 -8.42
C PHE A 56 5.74 12.91 -8.94
N PRO A 57 5.45 13.89 -8.06
CA PRO A 57 5.37 15.29 -8.48
C PRO A 57 6.72 15.81 -9.00
N ASN A 58 6.70 16.66 -10.02
CA ASN A 58 7.90 17.35 -10.49
C ASN A 58 8.41 18.35 -9.44
N ASN A 59 9.73 18.52 -9.35
CA ASN A 59 10.33 19.58 -8.56
C ASN A 59 10.40 20.88 -9.38
N PRO A 60 9.73 21.97 -8.96
CA PRO A 60 9.69 23.22 -9.73
C PRO A 60 11.01 24.00 -9.73
N SER A 61 11.91 23.71 -8.79
CA SER A 61 13.22 24.36 -8.67
C SER A 61 14.36 23.57 -9.31
N ASP A 62 14.14 22.28 -9.57
CA ASP A 62 15.12 21.40 -10.20
C ASP A 62 14.42 20.39 -11.12
N PRO A 63 14.38 20.64 -12.45
CA PRO A 63 13.66 19.79 -13.39
C PRO A 63 14.26 18.38 -13.53
N SER A 64 15.45 18.13 -12.97
CA SER A 64 16.05 16.80 -12.93
C SER A 64 15.56 15.94 -11.76
N LYS A 65 14.73 16.49 -10.85
CA LYS A 65 14.30 15.80 -9.62
C LYS A 65 12.78 15.70 -9.48
N GLY A 66 12.36 14.69 -8.73
CA GLY A 66 10.99 14.59 -8.22
C GLY A 66 10.88 15.05 -6.77
N ASN A 67 9.68 15.44 -6.36
CA ASN A 67 9.31 15.70 -4.97
C ASN A 67 8.71 14.44 -4.31
N PRO A 68 8.70 14.37 -2.98
CA PRO A 68 7.98 13.32 -2.26
C PRO A 68 6.48 13.30 -2.63
N GLY A 69 5.93 12.09 -2.78
CA GLY A 69 4.53 11.86 -3.13
C GLY A 69 3.70 11.32 -1.97
N ASN A 70 2.41 11.60 -2.01
CA ASN A 70 1.42 10.96 -1.14
C ASN A 70 1.08 9.57 -1.65
N LYS A 71 0.87 8.64 -0.72
CA LYS A 71 0.48 7.27 -1.04
C LYS A 71 -0.95 7.25 -1.64
N PRO A 72 -1.21 6.48 -2.70
CA PRO A 72 -2.56 6.37 -3.26
C PRO A 72 -3.52 5.69 -2.29
N GLU A 73 -4.79 6.05 -2.36
CA GLU A 73 -5.83 5.28 -1.68
C GLU A 73 -6.12 4.01 -2.48
N VAL A 74 -6.12 2.86 -1.80
CA VAL A 74 -6.35 1.55 -2.42
C VAL A 74 -7.50 0.86 -1.68
N PRO A 75 -8.67 0.64 -2.32
CA PRO A 75 -9.84 0.06 -1.67
C PRO A 75 -9.55 -1.30 -1.02
N GLY A 76 -9.86 -1.45 0.26
CA GLY A 76 -9.61 -2.69 1.01
C GLY A 76 -8.16 -2.91 1.43
N TRP A 77 -7.28 -1.92 1.24
CA TRP A 77 -5.88 -1.96 1.63
C TRP A 77 -5.50 -0.73 2.46
N THR A 78 -4.43 -0.84 3.23
CA THR A 78 -3.86 0.29 3.98
C THR A 78 -2.34 0.25 3.88
N PRO A 79 -1.65 1.38 3.67
CA PRO A 79 -0.20 1.40 3.66
C PRO A 79 0.37 0.88 4.97
N VAL A 80 1.53 0.20 4.91
CA VAL A 80 2.22 -0.25 6.13
C VAL A 80 2.68 0.94 6.98
N ASP A 81 3.11 2.03 6.35
CA ASP A 81 3.52 3.29 7.01
C ASP A 81 2.60 4.45 6.57
N PRO A 82 1.39 4.62 7.11
CA PRO A 82 0.41 5.57 6.58
C PRO A 82 0.82 7.05 6.73
N SER A 83 1.62 7.40 7.75
CA SER A 83 1.99 8.79 8.02
C SER A 83 3.17 9.33 7.20
N LYS A 84 3.90 8.45 6.51
CA LYS A 84 5.10 8.85 5.74
C LYS A 84 4.74 9.17 4.30
N THR A 85 5.44 10.11 3.68
CA THR A 85 5.46 10.24 2.22
C THR A 85 6.38 9.20 1.60
N VAL A 86 6.34 9.08 0.27
CA VAL A 86 7.28 8.24 -0.49
C VAL A 86 8.22 9.16 -1.25
N ASN A 87 9.52 8.90 -1.16
CA ASN A 87 10.52 9.67 -1.89
C ASN A 87 10.86 8.97 -3.22
N PRO A 88 11.09 9.71 -4.32
CA PRO A 88 11.67 9.14 -5.52
C PRO A 88 13.12 8.68 -5.29
N ASP A 89 13.63 7.81 -6.16
CA ASP A 89 15.04 7.43 -6.14
C ASP A 89 15.88 8.63 -6.60
N PRO A 90 16.78 9.17 -5.75
CA PRO A 90 17.55 10.38 -6.09
C PRO A 90 18.59 10.12 -7.18
N SER A 91 19.00 8.87 -7.40
CA SER A 91 19.95 8.48 -8.43
C SER A 91 19.27 8.17 -9.77
N ASP A 92 18.00 7.76 -9.72
CA ASP A 92 17.18 7.50 -10.90
C ASP A 92 15.72 7.96 -10.68
N PRO A 93 15.42 9.25 -10.91
CA PRO A 93 14.09 9.81 -10.69
C PRO A 93 12.99 9.18 -11.55
N GLY A 94 13.35 8.48 -12.64
CA GLY A 94 12.43 7.73 -13.51
C GLY A 94 12.07 6.34 -12.96
N LYS A 95 12.71 5.90 -11.89
CA LYS A 95 12.50 4.56 -11.32
C LYS A 95 11.25 4.50 -10.46
N ASN A 96 10.44 3.48 -10.72
CA ASN A 96 9.26 3.18 -9.91
C ASN A 96 9.66 2.75 -8.49
N VAL A 97 8.87 3.18 -7.51
CA VAL A 97 9.09 2.85 -6.09
C VAL A 97 7.93 1.97 -5.60
N PRO A 98 8.21 0.74 -5.12
CA PRO A 98 7.19 -0.10 -4.51
C PRO A 98 6.77 0.47 -3.15
N VAL A 99 5.46 0.51 -2.90
CA VAL A 99 4.86 1.00 -1.67
C VAL A 99 4.12 -0.16 -1.01
N PRO A 100 4.58 -0.69 0.14
CA PRO A 100 3.93 -1.82 0.78
C PRO A 100 2.57 -1.47 1.38
N TYR A 101 1.57 -2.31 1.09
CA TYR A 101 0.24 -2.28 1.68
C TYR A 101 -0.07 -3.61 2.37
N ALA A 102 -1.00 -3.55 3.31
CA ALA A 102 -1.60 -4.73 3.90
C ALA A 102 -3.12 -4.70 3.70
N GLN A 103 -3.69 -5.88 3.49
CA GLN A 103 -5.11 -6.03 3.25
C GLN A 103 -5.87 -5.78 4.54
N VAL A 104 -6.96 -5.04 4.42
CA VAL A 104 -7.90 -4.82 5.48
C VAL A 104 -9.00 -5.85 5.35
N VAL A 105 -9.09 -6.76 6.31
CA VAL A 105 -10.15 -7.77 6.32
C VAL A 105 -11.10 -7.52 7.48
N ALA A 106 -12.33 -7.97 7.28
CA ALA A 106 -13.30 -8.22 8.33
C ALA A 106 -13.87 -9.62 8.08
N GLY A 107 -14.43 -10.24 9.11
CA GLY A 107 -15.02 -11.57 9.00
C GLY A 107 -15.99 -11.83 10.13
N THR A 108 -16.72 -12.94 10.05
CA THR A 108 -17.62 -13.38 11.11
C THR A 108 -17.32 -14.83 11.45
N VAL A 109 -17.34 -15.15 12.74
CA VAL A 109 -17.20 -16.51 13.24
C VAL A 109 -18.54 -16.92 13.83
N THR A 110 -19.15 -17.94 13.27
CA THR A 110 -20.43 -18.49 13.73
C THR A 110 -20.20 -19.83 14.41
N TYR A 111 -20.70 -19.98 15.62
CA TYR A 111 -20.72 -21.24 16.36
C TYR A 111 -22.06 -21.91 16.13
N ILE A 112 -22.05 -23.09 15.52
CA ILE A 112 -23.26 -23.88 15.23
C ILE A 112 -23.17 -25.17 16.03
N ASP A 113 -24.27 -25.55 16.65
CA ASP A 113 -24.46 -26.86 17.28
C ASP A 113 -24.55 -27.94 16.19
N ASP A 114 -23.67 -28.93 16.25
CA ASP A 114 -23.53 -29.98 15.24
C ASP A 114 -24.65 -31.02 15.27
N THR A 115 -25.41 -31.12 16.36
CA THR A 115 -26.52 -32.06 16.50
C THR A 115 -27.85 -31.47 16.06
N THR A 116 -28.08 -30.18 16.32
CA THR A 116 -29.34 -29.49 16.06
C THR A 116 -29.27 -28.50 14.90
N GLY A 117 -28.06 -28.17 14.44
CA GLY A 117 -27.83 -27.13 13.43
C GLY A 117 -28.11 -25.71 13.94
N LYS A 118 -28.35 -25.52 15.25
CA LYS A 118 -28.71 -24.23 15.82
C LYS A 118 -27.48 -23.34 15.97
N THR A 119 -27.58 -22.08 15.52
CA THR A 119 -26.55 -21.07 15.81
C THR A 119 -26.53 -20.74 17.30
N LEU A 120 -25.42 -21.03 17.95
CA LEU A 120 -25.19 -20.79 19.37
C LEU A 120 -24.70 -19.37 19.64
N SER A 121 -23.79 -18.87 18.80
CA SER A 121 -23.34 -17.47 18.87
C SER A 121 -22.63 -17.03 17.60
N THR A 122 -22.55 -15.72 17.40
CA THR A 122 -21.77 -15.09 16.34
C THR A 122 -20.71 -14.17 16.97
N TYR A 123 -19.57 -14.03 16.31
CA TYR A 123 -18.51 -13.11 16.68
C TYR A 123 -17.98 -12.39 15.44
N ASP A 124 -18.10 -11.07 15.43
CA ASP A 124 -17.57 -10.24 14.36
C ASP A 124 -16.07 -9.99 14.60
N ILE A 125 -15.26 -10.31 13.59
CA ILE A 125 -13.86 -9.95 13.53
C ILE A 125 -13.82 -8.49 13.05
N PRO A 126 -13.44 -7.54 13.91
CA PRO A 126 -13.42 -6.14 13.55
C PRO A 126 -12.45 -5.90 12.40
N LYS A 127 -12.79 -4.91 11.56
CA LYS A 127 -11.97 -4.51 10.42
C LYS A 127 -10.54 -4.20 10.87
N GLY A 128 -9.56 -4.91 10.34
CA GLY A 128 -8.17 -4.80 10.80
C GLY A 128 -7.15 -5.23 9.74
N GLN A 129 -5.91 -4.77 9.93
CA GLN A 129 -4.78 -5.08 9.06
C GLN A 129 -4.34 -6.53 9.27
N LEU A 130 -4.49 -7.39 8.26
CA LEU A 130 -3.82 -8.69 8.25
C LEU A 130 -2.38 -8.50 7.81
N VAL A 131 -1.51 -8.19 8.76
CA VAL A 131 -0.09 -8.45 8.57
C VAL A 131 0.11 -9.93 8.87
N ALA A 132 0.69 -10.69 7.94
CA ALA A 132 0.97 -12.13 8.07
C ALA A 132 1.74 -12.54 9.35
N ARG A 133 2.17 -11.56 10.18
CA ARG A 133 2.87 -11.73 11.46
C ARG A 133 2.21 -11.04 12.65
N SER A 134 0.97 -10.57 12.57
CA SER A 134 0.27 -10.03 13.75
C SER A 134 -0.15 -11.17 14.68
N THR A 135 0.84 -11.73 15.38
CA THR A 135 0.68 -12.77 16.40
C THR A 135 -0.26 -12.32 17.50
N THR A 136 -0.36 -11.02 17.77
CA THR A 136 -1.28 -10.44 18.75
C THR A 136 -2.74 -10.54 18.32
N GLN A 137 -3.08 -10.24 17.06
CA GLN A 137 -4.45 -10.37 16.58
C GLN A 137 -4.86 -11.84 16.46
N LEU A 138 -3.97 -12.69 15.95
CA LEU A 138 -4.20 -14.14 15.91
C LEU A 138 -4.34 -14.75 17.32
N ARG A 139 -3.48 -14.37 18.28
CA ARG A 139 -3.58 -14.85 19.67
C ARG A 139 -4.84 -14.36 20.35
N LYS A 140 -5.22 -13.09 20.18
CA LYS A 140 -6.50 -12.55 20.70
C LYS A 140 -7.67 -13.32 20.12
N LEU A 141 -7.70 -13.52 18.80
CA LEU A 141 -8.73 -14.31 18.12
C LEU A 141 -8.79 -15.74 18.67
N LEU A 142 -7.65 -16.42 18.80
CA LEU A 142 -7.58 -17.79 19.32
C LEU A 142 -8.05 -17.89 20.79
N ILE A 143 -7.71 -16.92 21.64
CA ILE A 143 -8.15 -16.85 23.04
C ILE A 143 -9.67 -16.58 23.10
N THR A 144 -10.17 -15.63 22.32
CA THR A 144 -11.61 -15.33 22.24
C THR A 144 -12.40 -16.52 21.73
N MET A 145 -11.88 -17.26 20.74
CA MET A 145 -12.50 -18.47 20.24
C MET A 145 -12.55 -19.59 21.29
N LYS A 146 -11.46 -19.78 22.04
CA LYS A 146 -11.40 -20.76 23.14
C LYS A 146 -12.38 -20.43 24.28
N ASN A 147 -12.47 -19.16 24.68
CA ASN A 147 -13.40 -18.74 25.73
C ASN A 147 -14.86 -18.90 25.32
N LYS A 148 -15.23 -18.52 24.08
CA LYS A 148 -16.61 -18.69 23.60
C LYS A 148 -17.03 -20.16 23.48
N LEU A 149 -16.13 -21.03 23.02
CA LEU A 149 -16.38 -22.47 22.98
C LEU A 149 -16.54 -23.08 24.38
N CYS A 150 -15.79 -22.59 25.38
CA CYS A 150 -15.93 -23.02 26.76
C CYS A 150 -17.31 -22.63 27.33
N ILE A 151 -17.75 -21.39 27.08
CA ILE A 151 -19.06 -20.89 27.51
C ILE A 151 -20.18 -21.69 26.84
N SER A 152 -20.11 -21.96 25.53
CA SER A 152 -21.14 -22.74 24.84
C SER A 152 -21.24 -24.17 25.37
N LYS A 153 -20.09 -24.81 25.69
CA LYS A 153 -20.08 -26.14 26.32
C LYS A 153 -20.67 -26.11 27.74
N GLN A 154 -20.41 -25.07 28.52
CA GLN A 154 -21.02 -24.91 29.85
C GLN A 154 -22.54 -24.72 29.76
N GLN A 155 -23.06 -23.99 28.77
CA GLN A 155 -24.51 -23.84 28.59
C GLN A 155 -25.19 -25.16 28.16
N LEU A 156 -24.49 -26.02 27.40
CA LEU A 156 -24.97 -27.36 27.05
C LEU A 156 -24.86 -28.36 28.22
N SER A 157 -23.83 -28.24 29.08
CA SER A 157 -23.69 -29.09 30.27
C SER A 157 -24.60 -28.67 31.43
N ASN A 158 -24.98 -27.38 31.50
CA ASN A 158 -25.82 -26.84 32.57
C ASN A 158 -27.32 -27.18 32.40
N GLY A 159 -27.64 -28.15 31.55
CA GLY A 159 -28.86 -28.95 31.66
C GLY A 159 -28.90 -29.92 32.85
N CYS A 160 -27.87 -29.97 33.70
CA CYS A 160 -27.93 -30.73 34.95
C CYS A 160 -27.06 -30.10 36.07
N GLY A 161 -27.73 -29.58 37.12
CA GLY A 161 -27.31 -29.51 38.53
C GLY A 161 -25.88 -29.14 38.97
N LEU A 162 -25.84 -28.09 39.82
CA LEU A 162 -25.05 -27.91 41.07
C LEU A 162 -23.63 -27.29 41.06
N GLN A 163 -23.58 -26.12 41.72
CA GLN A 163 -22.62 -25.58 42.73
C GLN A 163 -21.09 -25.66 42.59
N GLY A 164 -20.41 -24.54 42.90
CA GLY A 164 -19.05 -24.50 43.47
C GLY A 164 -18.20 -23.30 43.01
N LYS A 165 -18.39 -22.12 43.63
CA LYS A 165 -17.44 -21.37 44.51
C LYS A 165 -16.32 -20.59 43.81
N TRP A 166 -16.20 -19.35 44.31
CA TRP A 166 -15.41 -18.19 43.86
C TRP A 166 -13.90 -18.40 43.83
#